data_AF-A0A397XXI9-F1
#
_entry.id   AF-A0A397XXI9-F1
#
_cell.length_a   1.000
_cell.length_b   1.000
_cell.length_c   1.000
_cell.angle_alpha   90.00
_cell.angle_beta   90.00
_cell.angle_gamma   90.00
#
_symmetry.space_group_name_H-M   'P 1'
#
loop_
_entity.id
_entity.type
_entity.pdbx_description
1 polymer ?
#
loop_
_entity_poly.entity_id
_entity_poly.type
_entity_poly.pdbx_seq_one_letter_code
_entity_poly.pdbx_strand_id
1 'polypeptide(L)' 'MSATEGLKRGMDVVDMRNSLSVPVGGATLGRIFNVLGEPVDYLGHVDTLTTSPIHKSAPAFIDLDTTLSIFET' A
#
# COMPACT_ATOMS: atom_id res chain seq x y z
N MET A 1 -8.89 -6.21 -4.58
CA MET A 1 -8.51 -7.32 -5.45
C MET A 1 -9.09 -8.57 -4.82
N SER A 2 -10.12 -9.13 -5.44
CA SER A 2 -10.94 -10.19 -4.86
C SER A 2 -11.38 -11.16 -5.95
N ALA A 3 -12.08 -12.23 -5.58
CA ALA A 3 -12.64 -13.17 -6.54
C ALA A 3 -13.54 -12.45 -7.57
N THR A 4 -13.52 -12.94 -8.80
CA THR A 4 -14.29 -12.39 -9.92
C THR A 4 -15.65 -13.06 -10.09
N GLU A 5 -16.05 -13.92 -9.15
CA GLU A 5 -17.36 -14.57 -9.14
C GLU A 5 -18.48 -13.52 -9.08
N GLY A 6 -19.51 -13.70 -9.91
CA GLY A 6 -20.65 -12.76 -9.99
C GLY A 6 -20.44 -11.54 -10.89
N LEU A 7 -19.23 -11.31 -11.43
CA LEU A 7 -19.00 -10.27 -12.44
C LEU A 7 -19.60 -10.67 -13.79
N LYS A 8 -20.21 -9.70 -14.49
CA LYS A 8 -20.82 -9.88 -15.82
C LYS A 8 -20.35 -8.81 -16.80
N ARG A 9 -20.38 -9.15 -18.10
CA ARG A 9 -20.11 -8.17 -19.17
C ARG A 9 -21.09 -7.01 -19.11
N GLY A 10 -20.59 -5.79 -19.33
CA GLY A 10 -21.38 -4.56 -19.26
C GLY A 10 -21.58 -3.99 -17.86
N MET A 11 -20.88 -4.50 -16.83
CA MET A 11 -20.80 -3.81 -15.54
C MET A 11 -19.95 -2.55 -15.66
N ASP A 12 -20.37 -1.50 -14.97
CA ASP A 12 -19.65 -0.24 -14.90
C ASP A 12 -18.31 -0.40 -14.19
N VAL A 13 -17.30 0.28 -14.70
CA VAL A 13 -15.95 0.32 -14.13
C VAL A 13 -15.59 1.77 -13.85
N VAL A 14 -15.09 2.03 -12.64
CA VAL A 14 -14.64 3.35 -12.23
C VAL A 14 -13.12 3.37 -12.20
N ASP A 15 -12.53 4.22 -13.05
CA ASP A 15 -11.10 4.53 -12.99
C ASP A 15 -10.85 5.63 -11.96
N MET A 16 -10.04 5.32 -10.94
CA MET A 16 -9.65 6.28 -9.89
C MET A 16 -8.54 7.24 -10.35
N ARG A 17 -7.96 7.04 -11.55
CA ARG A 17 -6.90 7.87 -12.16
C ARG A 17 -5.63 8.01 -11.32
N ASN A 18 -5.42 7.08 -10.39
CA ASN A 18 -4.25 7.03 -9.53
C ASN A 18 -3.76 5.59 -9.38
N SER A 19 -2.50 5.43 -8.96
CA SER A 19 -2.00 4.11 -8.57
C SER A 19 -2.66 3.68 -7.27
N LEU A 20 -2.84 2.36 -7.11
CA LEU A 20 -3.19 1.76 -5.83
C LEU A 20 -2.27 2.32 -4.73
N SER A 21 -2.87 2.86 -3.69
CA SER A 21 -2.19 3.55 -2.60
C SER A 21 -2.66 2.99 -1.26
N VAL A 22 -1.74 2.85 -0.32
CA VAL A 22 -1.97 2.24 0.99
C VAL A 22 -1.67 3.25 2.10
N PRO A 23 -2.30 3.11 3.29
CA PRO A 23 -1.96 3.92 4.45
C PRO A 23 -0.50 3.72 4.85
N VAL A 24 0.18 4.80 5.21
CA VAL A 24 1.56 4.77 5.72
C VAL A 24 1.71 5.68 6.93
N GLY A 25 2.81 5.52 7.66
CA GLY A 25 3.18 6.35 8.81
C GLY A 25 3.03 5.60 10.15
N GLY A 26 3.25 6.31 11.26
CA GLY A 26 3.24 5.70 12.59
C GLY A 26 1.90 5.04 12.97
N ALA A 27 0.79 5.52 12.41
CA ALA A 27 -0.54 4.97 12.65
C ALA A 27 -0.73 3.52 12.17
N THR A 28 0.13 3.04 11.27
CA THR A 28 0.06 1.66 10.75
C THR A 28 0.85 0.66 11.60
N LEU A 29 1.61 1.11 12.59
CA LEU A 29 2.42 0.23 13.44
C LEU A 29 1.52 -0.67 14.31
N GLY A 30 1.83 -1.96 14.34
CA GLY A 30 1.05 -2.96 15.10
C GLY A 30 -0.30 -3.33 14.50
N ARG A 31 -0.62 -2.85 13.29
CA ARG A 31 -1.86 -3.14 12.56
C ARG A 31 -1.61 -4.17 11.46
N ILE A 32 -2.63 -4.95 11.11
CA ILE A 32 -2.57 -5.95 10.02
C ILE A 32 -3.43 -5.48 8.85
N PHE A 33 -2.83 -5.41 7.66
CA PHE A 33 -3.49 -4.93 6.45
C PHE A 33 -3.48 -5.98 5.34
N ASN A 34 -4.48 -5.91 4.47
CA ASN A 34 -4.47 -6.62 3.19
C ASN A 34 -3.71 -5.81 2.11
N VAL A 35 -3.66 -6.36 0.89
CA VAL A 35 -2.97 -5.74 -0.26
C VAL A 35 -3.59 -4.40 -0.70
N LEU A 36 -4.86 -4.15 -0.37
CA LEU A 36 -5.54 -2.88 -0.65
C LEU A 36 -5.28 -1.83 0.42
N GLY A 37 -4.55 -2.16 1.49
CA GLY A 37 -4.33 -1.27 2.62
C GLY A 37 -5.49 -1.21 3.60
N GLU A 38 -6.43 -2.16 3.54
CA GLU A 38 -7.56 -2.23 4.46
C GLU A 38 -7.18 -3.02 5.72
N PRO A 39 -7.52 -2.55 6.92
CA PRO A 39 -7.21 -3.26 8.16
C PRO A 39 -8.06 -4.53 8.28
N VAL A 40 -7.41 -5.65 8.60
CA VAL A 40 -8.04 -6.98 8.77
C VAL A 40 -7.86 -7.54 10.18
N ASP A 41 -7.42 -6.69 11.11
CA ASP A 41 -7.15 -7.03 12.51
C ASP A 41 -8.36 -6.86 13.45
N TYR A 42 -9.52 -6.45 12.94
CA TYR A 42 -10.74 -6.19 13.72
C TYR A 42 -10.60 -5.09 14.78
N LEU A 43 -9.55 -4.27 14.73
CA LEU A 43 -9.30 -3.17 15.67
C LEU A 43 -9.93 -1.83 15.23
N GLY A 44 -10.83 -1.88 14.25
CA GLY A 44 -11.49 -0.69 13.71
C GLY A 44 -10.66 0.05 12.67
N HIS A 45 -11.06 1.29 12.38
CA HIS A 45 -10.40 2.12 11.37
C HIS A 45 -8.98 2.54 11.78
N VAL A 46 -8.15 2.90 10.80
CA VAL A 46 -6.82 3.47 11.03
C VAL A 46 -6.89 4.93 10.60
N ASP A 47 -6.85 5.84 11.56
CA ASP A 47 -6.84 7.28 11.28
C ASP A 47 -5.48 7.67 10.72
N THR A 48 -5.36 7.70 9.39
CA THR A 48 -4.21 8.26 8.70
C THR A 48 -4.65 9.07 7.49
N LEU A 49 -4.11 10.28 7.41
CA LEU A 49 -4.30 11.18 6.27
C LEU A 49 -3.26 10.93 5.17
N THR A 50 -2.23 10.14 5.46
CA THR A 50 -1.10 9.94 4.57
C THR A 50 -1.19 8.56 3.92
N THR A 51 -1.37 8.57 2.61
CA THR A 51 -1.30 7.38 1.77
C THR A 51 -0.10 7.47 0.82
N SER A 52 0.37 6.31 0.38
CA SER A 52 1.50 6.21 -0.55
C SER A 52 1.19 5.20 -1.64
N PRO A 53 1.53 5.51 -2.92
CA PRO A 53 1.37 4.55 -4.00
C PRO A 53 2.32 3.36 -3.80
N ILE A 54 1.85 2.16 -4.17
CA ILE A 54 2.67 0.94 -4.13
C ILE A 54 3.67 0.85 -5.29
N HIS A 55 3.39 1.56 -6.40
CA HIS A 55 4.32 1.72 -7.51
C HIS A 55 5.09 3.02 -7.35
N LYS A 56 6.42 2.92 -7.23
CA LYS A 56 7.34 4.04 -7.20
C LYS A 56 8.56 3.72 -8.06
N SER A 57 9.13 4.75 -8.67
CA SER A 57 10.44 4.63 -9.32
C SER A 57 11.50 4.25 -8.28
N ALA A 58 12.51 3.54 -8.73
CA ALA A 58 13.71 3.32 -7.92
C ALA A 58 14.37 4.66 -7.54
N PRO A 59 15.11 4.72 -6.43
CA PRO A 59 15.92 5.89 -6.07
C PRO A 59 16.86 6.28 -7.22
N ALA A 60 17.18 7.57 -7.34
CA ALA A 60 18.15 8.00 -8.35
C ALA A 60 19.55 7.48 -8.00
N PHE A 61 20.40 7.29 -9.02
CA PHE A 61 21.76 6.79 -8.81
C PHE A 61 22.57 7.62 -7.81
N ILE A 62 22.34 8.95 -7.79
CA ILE A 62 23.02 9.89 -6.88
C ILE A 62 22.55 9.77 -5.41
N ASP A 63 21.39 9.16 -5.17
CA ASP A 63 20.80 8.99 -3.83
C ASP A 63 21.19 7.64 -3.20
N LEU A 64 21.92 6.79 -3.94
CA LEU A 64 22.34 5.48 -3.45
C LEU A 64 23.51 5.62 -2.49
N ASP A 65 23.38 5.04 -1.30
CA ASP A 65 24.47 4.97 -0.32
C ASP A 65 25.46 3.86 -0.71
N THR A 66 26.74 4.20 -0.74
CA THR A 66 27.85 3.26 -1.05
C THR A 66 28.49 2.67 0.21
N THR A 67 28.05 3.09 1.40
CA THR A 67 28.62 2.63 2.66
C THR A 67 28.17 1.21 2.99
N LEU A 68 29.11 0.39 3.45
CA LEU A 68 28.82 -0.96 3.94
C LEU A 68 28.51 -0.88 5.43
N SER A 69 27.29 -1.26 5.81
CA SER A 69 26.86 -1.38 7.21
C SER A 69 26.38 -2.79 7.50
N ILE A 70 26.70 -3.31 8.68
CA ILE A 70 26.17 -4.58 9.18
C ILE A 70 24.83 -4.30 9.88
N PHE A 71 23.80 -5.07 9.55
CA PHE A 71 22.53 -5.10 10.27
C PHE A 71 22.52 -6.34 11.17
N GLU A 72 22.52 -6.14 12.49
CA GLU A 72 22.39 -7.24 13.45
C GLU A 72 20.98 -7.83 13.38
N THR A 73 20.89 -9.16 13.42
CA THR A 73 19.65 -9.94 13.24
C THR A 73 19.13 -10.52 14.54
#